data_AF-A0A8S1HI53-F1
#
_entry.id   AF-A0A8S1HI53-F1
#
_cell.length_a   1.000
_cell.length_b   1.000
_cell.length_c   1.000
_cell.angle_alpha   90.00
_cell.angle_beta   90.00
_cell.angle_gamma   90.00
#
_symmetry.space_group_name_H-M   'P 1'
#
loop_
_entity.id
_entity.type
_entity.pdbx_description
1 polymer ?
#
loop_
_entity_poly.entity_id
_entity_poly.type
_entity_poly.pdbx_seq_one_letter_code
_entity_poly.pdbx_strand_id
1 'polypeptide(L)'
;MSSIQISTGAAMEFSREHKIQKKVHDFRLERERQLDPIYSEMSRLQGQVNEKQNEFDRVTNQIISMQNSGASGNDVQNKRNQRECIRNELNVLRDRRNNREQELSHRRQEIDRHSRILMDKLHRGEAV
;
A
#
# COMPACT_ATOMS: atom_id res chain seq x y z
N MET A 1 26.13 -2.84 50.90
CA MET A 1 25.59 -2.26 49.66
C MET A 1 26.36 -2.86 48.50
N SER A 2 25.70 -3.65 47.64
CA SER A 2 26.37 -4.35 46.54
C SER A 2 26.49 -3.40 45.34
N SER A 3 27.69 -2.92 45.05
CA SER A 3 27.97 -2.10 43.87
C SER A 3 28.05 -3.01 42.65
N ILE A 4 27.10 -2.88 41.72
CA ILE A 4 27.14 -3.58 40.43
C ILE A 4 28.33 -3.04 39.66
N GLN A 5 29.44 -3.79 39.65
CA GLN A 5 30.56 -3.54 38.76
C GLN A 5 30.17 -4.00 37.34
N ILE A 6 29.64 -3.08 36.54
CA ILE A 6 29.50 -3.33 35.11
C ILE A 6 30.91 -3.33 34.52
N SER A 7 31.39 -4.51 34.13
CA SER A 7 32.65 -4.67 33.40
C SER A 7 32.66 -3.75 32.17
N THR A 8 33.77 -3.03 31.95
CA THR A 8 33.97 -2.14 30.81
C THR A 8 33.65 -2.83 29.47
N GLY A 9 33.88 -4.15 29.36
CA GLY A 9 33.52 -4.95 28.19
C GLY A 9 32.01 -4.99 27.90
N ALA A 10 31.18 -5.19 28.93
CA ALA A 10 29.72 -5.25 28.79
C ALA A 10 29.14 -3.89 28.39
N ALA A 11 29.71 -2.79 28.89
CA ALA A 11 29.30 -1.44 28.50
C ALA A 11 29.66 -1.12 27.04
N MET A 12 30.83 -1.58 26.56
CA MET A 12 31.25 -1.42 25.16
C MET A 12 30.38 -2.25 24.20
N GLU A 13 30.04 -3.48 24.57
CA GLU A 13 29.18 -4.35 23.79
C GLU A 13 27.75 -3.81 23.70
N PHE A 14 27.20 -3.31 24.81
CA PHE A 14 25.90 -2.63 24.83
C PHE A 14 25.88 -1.38 23.93
N SER A 15 26.94 -0.56 23.99
CA SER A 15 27.07 0.63 23.12
C SER A 15 27.15 0.25 21.64
N ARG A 16 27.82 -0.85 21.30
CA ARG A 16 27.90 -1.38 19.93
C ARG A 16 26.55 -1.85 19.44
N GLU A 17 25.86 -2.68 20.21
CA GLU A 17 24.55 -3.22 19.85
C GLU A 17 23.53 -2.09 19.64
N HIS A 18 23.51 -1.10 20.54
CA HIS A 18 22.64 0.06 20.40
C HIS A 18 22.90 0.86 19.09
N LYS A 19 24.18 1.03 18.70
CA LYS A 19 24.54 1.69 17.44
C LYS A 19 24.08 0.91 16.21
N ILE A 20 24.17 -0.43 16.26
CA ILE A 20 23.71 -1.30 15.17
C ILE A 20 22.19 -1.18 15.02
N GLN A 21 21.45 -1.32 16.12
CA GLN A 21 20.00 -1.20 16.14
C GLN A 21 19.53 0.15 15.60
N LYS A 22 20.17 1.24 16.01
CA LYS A 22 19.85 2.58 15.51
C LYS A 22 20.05 2.68 14.00
N LYS A 23 21.19 2.21 13.46
CA LYS A 23 21.45 2.24 12.02
C LYS A 23 20.41 1.44 11.21
N VAL A 24 20.06 0.25 11.68
CA VAL A 24 19.06 -0.60 11.02
C VAL A 24 17.68 0.06 11.07
N HIS A 25 17.31 0.64 12.21
CA HIS A 25 16.07 1.38 12.39
C HIS A 25 15.97 2.58 11.45
N ASP A 26 17.01 3.42 11.40
CA ASP A 26 17.04 4.62 10.55
C ASP A 26 16.98 4.24 9.06
N PHE A 27 17.69 3.19 8.65
CA PHE A 27 17.55 2.61 7.30
C PHE A 27 16.11 2.20 7.00
N ARG A 28 15.46 1.51 7.94
CA ARG A 28 14.11 1.01 7.76
C ARG A 28 13.10 2.14 7.61
N LEU A 29 13.19 3.15 8.48
CA LEU A 29 12.34 4.34 8.42
C LEU A 29 12.49 5.06 7.07
N GLU A 30 13.71 5.24 6.58
CA GLU A 30 13.93 5.91 5.31
C GLU A 30 13.33 5.14 4.13
N ARG A 31 13.41 3.80 4.17
CA ARG A 31 12.77 2.97 3.15
C ARG A 31 11.24 2.94 3.27
N GLU A 32 10.71 2.93 4.49
CA GLU A 32 9.26 2.97 4.73
C GLU A 32 8.64 4.29 4.23
N ARG A 33 9.34 5.43 4.37
CA ARG A 33 8.91 6.72 3.80
C ARG A 33 8.78 6.69 2.28
N GLN A 34 9.60 5.89 1.59
CA GLN A 34 9.50 5.72 0.13
C GLN A 34 8.21 5.00 -0.29
N LEU A 35 7.43 4.45 0.64
CA LEU A 35 6.12 3.85 0.39
C LEU A 35 4.97 4.87 0.41
N ASP A 36 5.18 6.08 0.97
CA ASP A 36 4.17 7.14 1.07
C ASP A 36 3.50 7.50 -0.27
N PRO A 37 4.23 7.58 -1.40
CA PRO A 37 3.61 7.82 -2.70
C PRO A 37 2.64 6.71 -3.10
N ILE A 38 2.92 5.46 -2.74
CA ILE A 38 2.07 4.32 -3.09
C ILE A 38 0.79 4.32 -2.23
N TYR A 39 0.90 4.62 -0.93
CA TYR A 39 -0.30 4.81 -0.08
C TYR A 39 -1.17 5.96 -0.58
N SER A 40 -0.55 7.06 -1.01
CA SER A 40 -1.24 8.22 -1.57
C SER A 40 -1.97 7.85 -2.86
N GLU A 41 -1.31 7.12 -3.76
CA GLU A 41 -1.93 6.65 -5.00
C GLU A 41 -3.08 5.67 -4.75
N MET A 42 -2.92 4.73 -3.80
CA MET A 42 -3.99 3.82 -3.41
C MET A 42 -5.21 4.55 -2.87
N SER A 43 -5.00 5.57 -2.04
CA SER A 43 -6.08 6.40 -1.49
C SER A 43 -6.83 7.12 -2.62
N ARG A 44 -6.09 7.66 -3.60
CA ARG A 44 -6.68 8.28 -4.80
C ARG A 44 -7.46 7.26 -5.64
N LEU A 45 -6.91 6.08 -5.89
CA LEU A 45 -7.59 5.00 -6.63
C LEU A 45 -8.87 4.58 -5.92
N GLN A 46 -8.88 4.49 -4.59
CA GLN A 46 -10.09 4.19 -3.83
C GLN A 46 -11.16 5.27 -4.00
N GLY A 47 -10.77 6.55 -4.00
CA GLY A 47 -11.67 7.66 -4.34
C GLY A 47 -12.29 7.50 -5.72
N GLN A 48 -11.47 7.21 -6.73
CA GLN A 48 -11.93 6.99 -8.11
C GLN A 48 -12.86 5.78 -8.23
N VAL A 49 -12.57 4.68 -7.52
CA VAL A 49 -13.45 3.50 -7.48
C VAL A 49 -14.82 3.87 -6.88
N ASN A 50 -14.84 4.64 -5.79
CA ASN A 50 -16.09 5.06 -5.15
C ASN A 50 -16.91 5.98 -6.07
N GLU A 51 -16.27 6.94 -6.72
CA GLU A 51 -16.91 7.83 -7.70
C GLU A 51 -17.52 7.05 -8.87
N LYS A 52 -16.75 6.13 -9.45
CA LYS A 52 -17.23 5.30 -10.56
C LYS A 52 -18.31 4.31 -10.14
N GLN A 53 -18.27 3.81 -8.90
CA GLN A 53 -19.35 2.97 -8.36
C GLN A 53 -20.64 3.78 -8.22
N ASN A 54 -20.56 5.02 -7.72
CA ASN A 54 -21.71 5.92 -7.67
C ASN A 54 -22.27 6.22 -9.07
N GLU A 55 -21.41 6.41 -10.07
CA GLU A 55 -21.83 6.56 -11.47
C GLU A 55 -22.57 5.32 -11.99
N PHE A 56 -22.01 4.13 -11.72
CA PHE A 56 -22.60 2.85 -12.08
C PHE A 56 -24.01 2.67 -11.46
N ASP A 57 -24.15 3.01 -10.17
CA ASP A 57 -25.41 2.90 -9.45
C ASP A 57 -26.45 3.89 -9.98
N ARG A 58 -26.03 5.13 -10.30
CA ARG A 58 -26.90 6.13 -10.95
C ARG A 58 -27.42 5.66 -12.30
N VAL A 59 -26.55 5.13 -13.17
CA VAL A 59 -26.98 4.61 -14.48
C VAL A 59 -27.88 3.39 -14.31
N THR A 60 -27.61 2.53 -13.32
CA THR A 60 -28.48 1.39 -13.00
C THR A 60 -29.88 1.85 -12.58
N ASN A 61 -29.98 2.86 -11.72
CA ASN A 61 -31.26 3.43 -11.31
C ASN A 61 -32.00 4.11 -12.48
N GLN A 62 -31.29 4.79 -13.38
CA GLN A 62 -31.87 5.34 -14.61
C GLN A 62 -32.49 4.24 -15.48
N ILE A 63 -31.78 3.12 -15.68
CA ILE A 63 -32.29 1.98 -16.45
C ILE A 63 -33.59 1.45 -15.82
N ILE A 64 -33.62 1.25 -14.50
CA ILE A 64 -34.81 0.76 -13.78
C ILE A 64 -35.98 1.74 -13.97
N SER A 65 -35.74 3.05 -13.80
CA SER A 65 -36.78 4.08 -13.99
C SER A 65 -37.32 4.09 -15.42
N MET A 66 -36.44 3.95 -16.43
CA MET A 66 -36.83 3.89 -17.84
C MET A 66 -37.66 2.66 -18.17
N GLN A 67 -37.34 1.51 -17.57
CA GLN A 67 -38.14 0.30 -17.72
C GLN A 67 -39.54 0.47 -17.11
N ASN A 68 -39.63 1.12 -15.95
CA ASN A 68 -40.91 1.37 -15.29
C ASN A 68 -41.78 2.40 -16.03
N SER A 69 -41.17 3.35 -16.74
CA SER A 69 -41.91 4.38 -17.50
C SER A 69 -42.25 3.97 -18.94
N GLY A 70 -41.92 2.73 -19.34
CA GLY A 70 -42.18 2.24 -20.70
C GLY A 70 -41.31 2.92 -21.77
N ALA A 71 -40.11 3.37 -21.41
CA ALA A 71 -39.16 3.93 -22.36
C ALA A 71 -38.82 2.94 -23.49
N SER A 72 -38.38 3.47 -24.62
CA SER A 72 -38.08 2.64 -25.79
C SER A 72 -36.97 1.62 -25.50
N GLY A 73 -37.05 0.46 -26.15
CA GLY A 73 -36.02 -0.58 -26.02
C GLY A 73 -34.62 -0.08 -26.42
N ASN A 74 -34.54 0.81 -27.41
CA ASN A 74 -33.28 1.40 -27.87
C ASN A 74 -32.64 2.30 -26.81
N ASP A 75 -33.42 3.16 -26.14
CA ASP A 75 -32.90 4.06 -25.10
C ASP A 75 -32.40 3.26 -23.89
N VAL A 76 -33.15 2.25 -23.48
CA VAL A 76 -32.76 1.33 -22.40
C VAL A 76 -31.47 0.59 -22.77
N GLN A 77 -31.35 0.14 -24.03
CA GLN A 77 -30.15 -0.56 -24.50
C GLN A 77 -28.91 0.35 -24.52
N ASN A 78 -29.06 1.61 -24.97
CA ASN A 78 -27.97 2.58 -24.93
C ASN A 78 -27.46 2.82 -23.50
N LYS A 79 -28.37 2.90 -22.52
CA LYS A 79 -28.01 3.02 -21.11
C LYS A 79 -27.33 1.76 -20.56
N ARG A 80 -27.75 0.57 -20.99
CA ARG A 80 -27.05 -0.68 -20.63
C ARG A 80 -25.62 -0.70 -21.17
N ASN A 81 -25.40 -0.23 -22.40
CA ASN A 81 -24.06 -0.11 -22.98
C ASN A 81 -23.21 0.88 -22.18
N GLN A 82 -23.76 2.04 -21.81
CA GLN A 82 -23.08 3.01 -20.92
C GLN A 82 -22.69 2.36 -19.59
N ARG A 83 -23.61 1.61 -18.96
CA ARG A 83 -23.35 0.89 -17.72
C ARG A 83 -22.21 -0.13 -17.86
N GLU A 84 -22.12 -0.82 -19.00
CA GLU A 84 -21.05 -1.78 -19.28
C GLU A 84 -19.68 -1.08 -19.41
N CYS A 85 -19.63 0.07 -20.08
CA CYS A 85 -18.40 0.87 -20.14
C CYS A 85 -17.92 1.28 -18.74
N ILE A 86 -18.82 1.76 -17.88
CA ILE A 86 -18.50 2.13 -16.49
C ILE A 86 -18.01 0.91 -15.69
N ARG A 87 -18.63 -0.26 -15.89
CA ARG A 87 -18.18 -1.51 -15.27
C ARG A 87 -16.74 -1.87 -15.66
N ASN A 88 -16.40 -1.73 -16.94
CA ASN A 88 -15.06 -2.00 -17.42
C ASN A 88 -14.04 -1.02 -16.80
N GLU A 89 -14.36 0.27 -16.73
CA GLU A 89 -13.53 1.26 -16.05
C GLU A 89 -13.34 0.94 -14.55
N LEU A 90 -14.41 0.51 -13.87
CA LEU A 90 -14.34 0.06 -12.48
C LEU A 90 -13.38 -1.12 -12.29
N ASN A 91 -13.44 -2.11 -13.18
CA ASN A 91 -12.53 -3.26 -13.13
C ASN A 91 -11.08 -2.80 -13.31
N VAL A 92 -10.80 -1.93 -14.28
CA VAL A 92 -9.46 -1.36 -14.49
C VAL A 92 -8.95 -0.62 -13.24
N LEU A 93 -9.79 0.17 -12.59
CA LEU A 93 -9.41 0.87 -11.35
C LEU A 93 -9.12 -0.11 -10.20
N ARG A 94 -9.92 -1.16 -10.06
CA ARG A 94 -9.70 -2.22 -9.06
C ARG A 94 -8.41 -2.97 -9.32
N ASP A 95 -8.13 -3.34 -10.57
CA ASP A 95 -6.89 -4.03 -10.96
C ASP A 95 -5.67 -3.15 -10.68
N ARG A 96 -5.73 -1.85 -11.01
CA ARG A 96 -4.66 -0.91 -10.68
C ARG A 96 -4.43 -0.81 -9.17
N ARG A 97 -5.49 -0.78 -8.37
CA ARG A 97 -5.38 -0.77 -6.91
C ARG A 97 -4.72 -2.06 -6.39
N ASN A 98 -5.17 -3.22 -6.87
CA ASN A 98 -4.61 -4.51 -6.51
C ASN A 98 -3.11 -4.61 -6.86
N ASN A 99 -2.70 -4.08 -8.01
CA ASN A 99 -1.29 -4.03 -8.41
C ASN A 99 -0.45 -3.17 -7.44
N ARG A 100 -0.98 -2.03 -6.97
CA ARG A 100 -0.30 -1.21 -5.95
C ARG A 100 -0.22 -1.89 -4.59
N GLU A 101 -1.23 -2.66 -4.20
CA GLU A 101 -1.19 -3.48 -2.98
C GLU A 101 -0.11 -4.57 -3.06
N GLN A 102 0.00 -5.24 -4.22
CA GLN A 102 1.07 -6.20 -4.47
C GLN A 102 2.46 -5.55 -4.44
N GLU A 103 2.61 -4.38 -5.07
CA GLU A 103 3.87 -3.62 -5.04
C GLU A 103 4.27 -3.24 -3.60
N LEU A 104 3.33 -2.75 -2.78
CA LEU A 104 3.57 -2.47 -1.37
C LEU A 104 4.02 -3.70 -0.59
N SER A 105 3.34 -4.83 -0.80
CA SER A 105 3.69 -6.09 -0.16
C SER A 105 5.12 -6.51 -0.53
N HIS A 106 5.48 -6.43 -1.81
CA HIS A 106 6.81 -6.75 -2.29
C HIS A 106 7.88 -5.83 -1.67
N ARG A 107 7.68 -4.50 -1.73
CA ARG A 107 8.64 -3.55 -1.16
C ARG A 107 8.82 -3.71 0.34
N ARG A 108 7.76 -4.03 1.10
CA ARG A 108 7.86 -4.32 2.54
C ARG A 108 8.72 -5.57 2.79
N GLN A 109 8.56 -6.62 2.00
CA GLN A 109 9.40 -7.82 2.09
C GLN A 109 10.87 -7.51 1.75
N GLU A 110 11.12 -6.64 0.77
CA GLU A 110 12.48 -6.18 0.44
C GLU A 110 13.10 -5.36 1.56
N ILE A 111 12.34 -4.47 2.19
CA ILE A 111 12.78 -3.71 3.37
C ILE A 111 13.19 -4.66 4.49
N ASP A 112 12.33 -5.61 4.84
CA ASP A 112 12.64 -6.58 5.90
C ASP A 112 13.87 -7.44 5.58
N ARG A 113 14.04 -7.84 4.31
CA ARG A 113 15.22 -8.58 3.85
C ARG A 113 16.48 -7.73 3.96
N HIS A 114 16.45 -6.51 3.44
CA HIS A 114 17.62 -5.63 3.46
C HIS A 114 17.99 -5.19 4.89
N SER A 115 17.01 -4.97 5.76
CA SER A 115 17.26 -4.70 7.18
C SER A 115 17.94 -5.86 7.89
N ARG A 116 17.55 -7.10 7.61
CA ARG A 116 18.21 -8.30 8.15
C ARG A 116 19.66 -8.42 7.65
N ILE A 117 19.88 -8.27 6.34
CA ILE A 117 21.22 -8.29 5.76
C ILE A 117 22.09 -7.19 6.36
N LEU A 118 21.56 -5.97 6.50
CA LEU A 118 22.26 -4.84 7.10
C LEU A 118 22.65 -5.13 8.55
N MET A 119 21.72 -5.67 9.33
CA MET A 119 21.96 -6.08 10.72
C MET A 119 23.12 -7.09 10.79
N ASP A 120 23.05 -8.18 10.02
CA ASP A 120 24.11 -9.19 9.96
C ASP A 120 25.48 -8.61 9.58
N LYS A 121 25.52 -7.74 8.57
CA LYS A 121 26.76 -7.07 8.14
C LYS A 121 27.37 -6.20 9.23
N LEU A 122 26.53 -5.40 9.90
CA LEU A 122 26.96 -4.54 11.00
C LEU A 122 27.45 -5.37 12.20
N HIS A 123 26.79 -6.49 12.52
CA HIS A 123 27.22 -7.43 13.55
C HIS A 123 28.56 -8.10 13.21
N ARG A 124 28.82 -8.38 11.93
CA ARG A 124 30.11 -8.91 11.44
C ARG A 124 31.21 -7.84 11.28
N GLY A 125 30.87 -6.55 11.42
CA GLY A 125 31.82 -5.45 11.24
C GLY A 125 32.21 -5.21 9.77
N GLU A 126 31.38 -5.68 8.83
CA GLU A 126 31.58 -5.42 7.40
C GLU A 126 31.30 -3.94 7.07
N ALA A 127 32.00 -3.42 6.07
CA ALA A 127 31.69 -2.10 5.52
C ALA A 127 30.28 -2.12 4.88
N VAL A 128 29.49 -1.09 5.18
CA VAL A 128 28.11 -0.90 4.74
C VAL A 128 28.02 0.31 3.85
#